data_AF-A0A931T1V7-F1
#
_entry.id   AF-A0A931T1V7-F1
#
_cell.length_a   1.000
_cell.length_b   1.000
_cell.length_c   1.000
_cell.angle_alpha   90.00
_cell.angle_beta   90.00
_cell.angle_gamma   90.00
#
_symmetry.space_group_name_H-M   'P 1'
#
loop_
_entity.id
_entity.type
_entity.pdbx_description
1 polymer ?
#
loop_
_entity_poly.entity_id
_entity_poly.type
_entity_poly.pdbx_seq_one_letter_code
_entity_poly.pdbx_strand_id
1 'polypeptide(L)'
;HMANLFMEPVFFLSGFYFPVRALGFWAGMGASLIPLTLALDAMRQLLYAGTHPALLPILTELAILVGLGVVFILLARFLLKRMEFLARREGRLSLRF
;
A
#
# COMPACT_ATOMS: atom_id res chain seq x y z
N HIS A 1 0.56 18.13 5.27
CA HIS A 1 -0.14 18.12 6.58
C HIS A 1 -1.34 17.16 6.59
N MET A 2 -2.33 17.26 5.69
CA MET A 2 -3.47 16.29 5.66
C MET A 2 -3.08 14.82 5.46
N ALA A 3 -2.05 14.53 4.66
CA ALA A 3 -1.57 13.16 4.47
C ALA A 3 -1.11 12.48 5.78
N ASN A 4 -0.61 13.26 6.75
CA ASN A 4 -0.15 12.72 8.02
C ASN A 4 -1.31 12.25 8.92
N LEU A 5 -2.49 12.87 8.80
CA LEU A 5 -3.69 12.43 9.54
C LEU A 5 -4.18 11.05 9.09
N PHE A 6 -3.95 10.68 7.83
CA PHE A 6 -4.33 9.36 7.31
C PHE A 6 -3.31 8.27 7.65
N MET A 7 -2.11 8.62 8.13
CA MET A 7 -1.08 7.63 8.46
C MET A 7 -1.52 6.70 9.59
N GLU A 8 -2.09 7.25 10.67
CA GLU A 8 -2.55 6.46 11.81
C GLU A 8 -3.63 5.42 11.43
N PRO A 9 -4.72 5.81 10.72
CA PRO A 9 -5.69 4.84 10.19
C PRO A 9 -5.05 3.77 9.30
N VAL A 10 -4.11 4.15 8.42
CA VAL A 10 -3.42 3.20 7.53
C VAL A 10 -2.59 2.21 8.34
N PHE A 11 -1.85 2.64 9.36
CA PHE A 11 -1.08 1.76 10.21
C PHE A 11 -1.95 0.80 11.00
N PHE A 12 -3.06 1.30 11.56
CA PHE A 12 -4.04 0.48 12.25
C PHE A 12 -4.63 -0.60 11.32
N LEU A 13 -5.18 -0.20 10.16
CA LEU A 13 -5.78 -1.12 9.19
C LEU A 13 -4.76 -2.08 8.59
N SER A 14 -3.49 -1.67 8.49
CA SER A 14 -2.43 -2.52 7.96
C SER A 14 -2.00 -3.65 8.90
N GLY A 15 -2.47 -3.64 10.16
CA GLY A 15 -2.01 -4.53 11.21
C GLY A 15 -0.54 -4.32 11.57
N PHE A 16 -0.14 -3.05 11.61
CA PHE A 16 1.15 -2.66 12.17
C PHE A 16 1.21 -2.99 13.67
N TYR A 17 0.17 -2.60 14.41
CA TYR A 17 0.08 -2.78 15.87
C TYR A 17 -0.33 -4.20 16.29
N PHE A 18 -1.07 -4.92 15.44
CA PHE A 18 -1.59 -6.25 15.72
C PHE A 18 -1.67 -7.09 14.43
N PRO A 19 -1.66 -8.43 14.51
CA PRO A 19 -1.76 -9.27 13.32
C PRO A 19 -3.08 -9.06 12.59
N VAL A 20 -3.06 -8.77 11.29
CA VAL A 20 -4.27 -8.48 10.47
C VAL A 20 -5.30 -9.60 10.50
N ARG A 21 -4.89 -10.86 10.65
CA ARG A 21 -5.80 -12.01 10.87
C ARG A 21 -6.80 -11.80 12.01
N ALA A 22 -6.46 -11.01 13.04
CA ALA A 22 -7.34 -10.74 14.16
C ALA A 22 -8.60 -9.94 13.74
N LEU A 23 -8.56 -9.25 12.60
CA LEU A 23 -9.70 -8.56 12.01
C LEU A 23 -10.65 -9.50 11.26
N GLY A 24 -10.29 -10.78 11.11
CA GLY A 24 -11.02 -11.76 10.32
C GLY A 24 -10.61 -11.80 8.84
N PHE A 25 -10.97 -12.88 8.15
CA PHE A 25 -10.54 -13.15 6.77
C PHE A 25 -10.91 -12.03 5.79
N TRP A 26 -12.15 -11.54 5.84
CA TRP A 26 -12.65 -10.49 4.93
C TRP A 26 -11.93 -9.15 5.13
N ALA A 27 -11.69 -8.77 6.38
CA ALA A 27 -10.93 -7.57 6.69
C ALA A 27 -9.46 -7.73 6.28
N GLY A 28 -8.89 -8.92 6.42
CA GLY A 28 -7.54 -9.23 5.94
C GLY A 28 -7.41 -9.15 4.42
N MET A 29 -8.43 -9.61 3.68
CA MET A 29 -8.48 -9.42 2.22
C MET A 29 -8.55 -7.95 1.84
N GLY A 30 -9.41 -7.16 2.51
CA GLY A 30 -9.47 -5.71 2.28
C GLY A 30 -8.14 -5.01 2.59
N ALA A 31 -7.51 -5.38 3.71
CA ALA A 31 -6.22 -4.83 4.14
C ALA A 31 -5.08 -5.21 3.19
N SER A 32 -5.15 -6.35 2.49
CA SER A 32 -4.12 -6.75 1.51
C SER A 32 -3.95 -5.78 0.33
N LEU A 33 -4.91 -4.89 0.10
CA LEU A 33 -4.78 -3.78 -0.85
C LEU A 33 -3.74 -2.74 -0.39
N ILE A 34 -3.51 -2.65 0.92
CA ILE A 34 -2.44 -1.84 1.52
C ILE A 34 -1.16 -2.68 1.48
N PRO A 35 -0.14 -2.31 0.68
CA PRO A 35 1.07 -3.12 0.56
C PRO A 35 1.76 -3.37 1.90
N LEU A 36 1.63 -2.41 2.84
CA LEU A 36 2.19 -2.50 4.18
C LEU A 36 1.68 -3.74 4.94
N THR A 37 0.42 -4.14 4.71
CA THR A 37 -0.15 -5.35 5.34
C THR A 37 0.61 -6.61 4.97
N LEU A 38 0.74 -6.87 3.66
CA LEU A 38 1.41 -8.06 3.15
C LEU A 38 2.92 -8.01 3.42
N ALA A 39 3.52 -6.82 3.35
CA ALA A 39 4.94 -6.66 3.67
C ALA A 39 5.24 -7.04 5.13
N LEU A 40 4.41 -6.58 6.07
CA LEU A 40 4.59 -6.91 7.48
C LEU A 40 4.30 -8.38 7.78
N ASP A 41 3.33 -9.01 7.12
CA ASP A 41 3.08 -10.45 7.31
C ASP A 41 4.23 -11.30 6.77
N ALA A 42 4.71 -11.00 5.56
CA ALA A 42 5.87 -11.65 4.96
C ALA A 42 7.12 -11.51 5.85
N MET A 43 7.38 -10.33 6.39
CA MET A 43 8.50 -10.11 7.33
C MET A 43 8.35 -10.98 8.59
N ARG A 44 7.15 -11.06 9.17
CA ARG A 44 6.90 -11.90 10.36
C ARG A 44 7.05 -13.39 10.03
N GLN A 45 6.59 -13.83 8.86
CA GLN A 45 6.75 -15.21 8.41
C GLN A 45 8.22 -15.60 8.23
N LEU A 46 9.05 -14.68 7.71
CA LEU A 46 10.48 -14.90 7.54
C LEU A 46 11.26 -14.85 8.87
N LEU A 47 10.91 -13.92 9.77
CA LEU A 47 11.57 -13.76 11.07
C LEU A 47 11.21 -14.88 12.05
N TYR A 48 9.97 -15.37 11.99
CA TYR A 48 9.44 -16.41 12.90
C TYR A 48 9.01 -17.63 12.10
N ALA A 49 9.92 -18.15 11.28
CA ALA A 49 9.68 -19.31 10.43
C ALA A 49 9.21 -20.52 11.29
N GLY A 50 7.99 -20.99 11.03
CA GLY A 50 7.41 -22.18 11.69
C GLY A 50 6.51 -21.91 12.89
N THR A 51 6.50 -20.69 13.46
CA THR A 51 5.63 -20.33 14.59
C THR A 51 4.63 -19.24 14.28
N HIS A 52 4.89 -18.39 13.27
CA HIS A 52 3.93 -17.40 12.81
C HIS A 52 2.93 -18.06 11.85
N PRO A 53 1.63 -18.10 12.17
CA PRO A 53 0.64 -18.53 11.20
C PRO A 53 0.62 -17.48 10.08
N ALA A 54 0.97 -17.82 8.85
CA ALA A 54 0.94 -16.85 7.76
C ALA A 54 -0.50 -16.62 7.29
N LEU A 55 -0.83 -15.41 6.79
CA LEU A 55 -2.11 -15.15 6.12
C LEU A 55 -2.16 -15.90 4.79
N LEU A 56 -1.09 -15.76 4.00
CA LEU A 56 -0.92 -16.42 2.72
C LEU A 56 0.49 -17.05 2.64
N PRO A 57 0.73 -17.99 1.72
CA PRO A 57 2.09 -18.47 1.47
C PRO A 57 3.03 -17.32 1.06
N ILE A 58 4.26 -17.29 1.58
CA ILE A 58 5.24 -16.22 1.34
C ILE A 58 5.42 -15.87 -0.15
N LEU A 59 5.42 -16.87 -1.03
CA LEU A 59 5.56 -16.66 -2.48
C LEU A 59 4.37 -15.91 -3.07
N THR A 60 3.17 -16.16 -2.58
CA THR A 60 1.96 -15.45 -3.02
C THR A 60 1.94 -14.00 -2.50
N GLU A 61 2.38 -13.76 -1.27
CA GLU A 61 2.50 -12.41 -0.72
C GLU A 61 3.53 -11.58 -1.50
N LEU A 62 4.68 -12.17 -1.82
CA LEU A 62 5.70 -11.57 -2.69
C LEU A 62 5.15 -11.26 -4.08
N ALA A 63 4.44 -12.20 -4.71
CA ALA A 63 3.85 -11.98 -6.03
C ALA A 63 2.84 -10.82 -6.03
N ILE A 64 2.00 -10.74 -5.00
CA ILE A 64 1.04 -9.63 -4.84
C ILE A 64 1.77 -8.31 -4.61
N LEU A 65 2.82 -8.27 -3.77
CA LEU A 65 3.61 -7.06 -3.53
C LEU A 65 4.29 -6.54 -4.80
N VAL A 66 4.88 -7.44 -5.60
CA VAL A 66 5.44 -7.09 -6.91
C VAL A 66 4.37 -6.56 -7.84
N GLY A 67 3.21 -7.22 -7.91
CA GLY A 67 2.06 -6.77 -8.69
C GLY A 67 1.58 -5.37 -8.29
N LEU A 68 1.41 -5.12 -6.99
CA LEU A 68 1.05 -3.81 -6.44
C LEU A 68 2.08 -2.74 -6.78
N GLY A 69 3.37 -3.06 -6.71
CA GLY A 69 4.46 -2.17 -7.12
C GLY A 69 4.33 -1.73 -8.59
N VAL A 70 4.11 -2.69 -9.49
CA VAL A 70 3.88 -2.38 -10.92
C VAL A 70 2.64 -1.52 -11.10
N VAL A 71 1.52 -1.88 -10.46
CA VAL A 71 0.26 -1.12 -10.53
C VAL A 71 0.46 0.33 -10.05
N PHE A 72 1.15 0.54 -8.93
CA PHE A 72 1.41 1.88 -8.40
C PHE A 72 2.32 2.72 -9.28
N ILE A 73 3.33 2.12 -9.93
CA ILE A 73 4.16 2.83 -10.91
C ILE A 73 3.32 3.27 -12.11
N LEU A 74 2.44 2.40 -12.61
CA LEU A 74 1.53 2.75 -13.72
C LEU A 74 0.54 3.85 -13.31
N LEU A 75 -0.03 3.76 -12.11
CA LEU A 75 -0.93 4.76 -11.54
C LEU A 75 -0.23 6.10 -11.35
N ALA A 76 0.99 6.12 -10.81
CA ALA A 76 1.79 7.33 -10.66
C ALA A 76 2.05 7.98 -12.02
N ARG A 77 2.48 7.21 -13.03
CA ARG A 77 2.65 7.70 -14.41
C ARG A 77 1.37 8.32 -14.97
N PHE A 78 0.23 7.67 -14.76
CA PHE A 78 -1.08 8.17 -15.23
C PHE A 78 -1.48 9.46 -14.51
N LEU A 79 -1.37 9.49 -13.17
CA LEU A 79 -1.72 10.65 -12.36
C LEU A 79 -0.83 11.86 -12.66
N LEU A 80 0.48 11.65 -12.83
CA LEU A 80 1.40 12.73 -13.23
C LEU A 80 1.01 13.33 -14.58
N LYS A 81 0.73 12.50 -15.60
CA LYS A 81 0.26 12.98 -16.91
C LYS A 81 -1.05 13.75 -16.80
N ARG A 82 -1.98 13.28 -15.96
CA ARG A 82 -3.25 13.97 -15.73
C ARG A 82 -3.06 15.31 -15.02
N MET A 83 -2.17 15.37 -14.03
CA MET A 83 -1.80 16.61 -13.36
C MET A 83 -1.14 17.59 -14.33
N GLU A 84 -0.26 17.11 -15.20
CA GLU A 84 0.37 17.93 -16.26
C GLU A 84 -0.69 18.51 -17.21
N PHE A 85 -1.65 17.69 -17.65
CA PHE A 85 -2.75 18.13 -18.49
C PHE A 85 -3.61 19.20 -17.81
N LEU A 86 -3.97 18.99 -16.53
CA LEU A 86 -4.73 19.95 -15.74
C LEU A 86 -3.94 21.26 -15.53
N ALA A 87 -2.65 21.18 -15.21
CA ALA A 87 -1.79 22.34 -15.02
C ALA A 87 -1.64 23.18 -16.30
N ARG A 88 -1.52 22.52 -17.46
CA ARG A 88 -1.51 23.19 -18.78
C ARG A 88 -2.85 23.88 -19.07
N ARG A 89 -3.98 23.26 -18.71
CA ARG A 89 -5.33 23.80 -18.95
C ARG A 89 -5.71 24.94 -18.01
N GLU A 90 -5.25 24.91 -16.76
CA GLU A 90 -5.47 25.98 -15.77
C GLU A 90 -4.58 27.23 -15.99
N GLY A 91 -3.70 27.23 -16.99
CA GLY A 91 -2.93 28.42 -17.36
C GLY A 91 -1.89 28.88 -16.33
N ARG A 92 -1.59 28.09 -15.29
CA ARG A 92 -0.53 28.41 -14.30
C ARG A 92 0.90 28.21 -14.83
N LEU A 93 1.09 28.25 -16.15
CA LEU A 93 2.40 28.30 -16.80
C LEU A 93 2.86 29.73 -17.12
N SER A 94 2.23 30.76 -16.55
CA SER A 94 2.81 32.11 -16.56
C SER A 94 2.72 32.77 -15.18
N LEU A 95 3.84 32.73 -14.46
CA LEU A 95 4.39 33.73 -13.54
C LEU A 95 5.77 33.16 -13.12
N ARG A 96 6.72 33.05 -14.06
CA ARG A 96 7.82 34.00 -14.36
C ARG A 96 8.68 34.39 -13.14
N PHE A 97 9.93 33.90 -13.21
CA PHE A 97 11.19 34.29 -12.53
C PHE A 97 11.28 34.14 -11.01
#